data_AF-A0A133U4H1-F1
#
_entry.id   AF-A0A133U4H1-F1
#
_cell.length_a   1.000
_cell.length_b   1.000
_cell.length_c   1.000
_cell.angle_alpha   90.00
_cell.angle_beta   90.00
_cell.angle_gamma   90.00
#
_symmetry.space_group_name_H-M   'P 1'
#
loop_
_entity.id
_entity.type
_entity.pdbx_description
1 polymer ?
#
loop_
_entity_poly.entity_id
_entity_poly.type
_entity_poly.pdbx_seq_one_letter_code
_entity_poly.pdbx_strand_id
1 'polypeptide(L)' 'RDNVKIIIGGYPVSDDIAEKVGADAAAETAMDGVKKCKRWMGD' A
#
# COMPACT_ATOMS: atom_id res chain seq x y z
N ARG A 1 -4.37 -14.18 4.86
CA ARG A 1 -4.25 -12.80 4.32
C ARG A 1 -5.34 -11.90 4.88
N ASP A 2 -6.50 -12.44 5.27
CA ASP A 2 -7.72 -11.68 5.54
C ASP A 2 -7.67 -10.73 6.74
N ASN A 3 -6.65 -10.85 7.60
CA ASN A 3 -6.48 -10.05 8.81
C ASN A 3 -5.35 -9.03 8.72
N VAL A 4 -4.67 -8.89 7.57
CA VAL A 4 -3.57 -7.94 7.39
C VAL A 4 -3.70 -7.22 6.05
N LYS A 5 -3.19 -5.99 5.99
CA LYS A 5 -3.11 -5.19 4.76
C LYS A 5 -1.69 -5.23 4.20
N ILE A 6 -1.57 -5.45 2.89
CA ILE A 6 -0.31 -5.52 2.17
C ILE A 6 -0.15 -4.27 1.32
N ILE A 7 0.89 -3.48 1.61
CA ILE A 7 1.29 -2.32 0.80
C ILE A 7 2.65 -2.60 0.15
N ILE A 8 2.81 -2.20 -1.11
CA ILE A 8 4.07 -2.28 -1.85
C ILE A 8 4.63 -0.89 -2.14
N GLY A 9 5.96 -0.77 -2.22
CA GLY A 9 6.67 0.51 -2.42
C GLY A 9 7.92 0.35 -3.30
N GLY A 10 8.53 1.47 -3.69
CA GLY A 10 9.73 1.54 -4.56
C GLY A 10 9.44 2.01 -5.99
N TYR A 11 10.46 2.43 -6.74
CA TYR A 11 10.28 2.78 -8.16
C TYR A 11 10.29 1.47 -8.99
N PRO A 12 9.28 1.12 -9.81
CA PRO A 12 8.18 1.93 -10.36
C PRO A 12 6.77 1.49 -9.88
N VAL A 13 6.54 1.36 -8.57
CA VAL A 13 5.22 0.93 -8.07
C VAL A 13 4.12 1.93 -8.41
N SER A 14 2.97 1.39 -8.78
CA SER A 14 1.73 2.11 -9.08
C SER A 14 0.56 1.23 -8.64
N ASP A 15 -0.63 1.80 -8.57
CA ASP A 15 -1.83 1.04 -8.21
C ASP A 15 -2.11 -0.11 -9.21
N ASP A 16 -1.79 0.08 -10.50
CA ASP A 16 -1.84 -0.99 -11.51
C ASP A 16 -0.94 -2.19 -11.14
N ILE A 17 0.24 -1.92 -10.57
CA ILE A 17 1.14 -2.98 -10.11
C ILE A 17 0.59 -3.64 -8.84
N ALA A 18 0.03 -2.85 -7.92
CA ALA A 18 -0.60 -3.38 -6.70
C ALA A 18 -1.74 -4.34 -7.05
N GLU A 19 -2.59 -3.99 -8.01
CA GLU A 19 -3.67 -4.85 -8.50
C GLU A 19 -3.11 -6.14 -9.11
N LYS A 20 -2.13 -6.03 -10.02
CA LYS A 20 -1.51 -7.19 -10.69
C LYS A 20 -0.89 -8.20 -9.72
N VAL A 21 -0.36 -7.76 -8.58
CA VAL A 21 0.28 -8.64 -7.58
C VAL A 21 -0.65 -9.00 -6.40
N GLY A 22 -1.87 -8.46 -6.38
CA GLY A 22 -2.83 -8.67 -5.31
C GLY A 22 -2.41 -8.03 -3.97
N ALA A 23 -1.81 -6.85 -4.02
CA ALA A 23 -1.60 -5.99 -2.86
C ALA A 23 -2.81 -5.08 -2.63
N ASP A 24 -3.02 -4.64 -1.38
CA ASP A 24 -4.11 -3.74 -1.02
C ASP A 24 -3.84 -2.28 -1.42
N ALA A 25 -2.57 -1.90 -1.59
CA ALA A 25 -2.17 -0.55 -2.03
C ALA A 25 -0.73 -0.52 -2.58
N ALA A 26 -0.41 0.49 -3.38
CA ALA A 26 0.96 0.95 -3.63
C ALA A 26 1.24 2.23 -2.83
N ALA A 27 2.50 2.48 -2.45
CA ALA A 27 2.96 3.73 -1.85
C ALA A 27 3.96 4.44 -2.78
N GLU A 28 3.60 5.62 -3.27
CA GLU A 28 4.48 6.40 -4.17
C GLU A 28 5.67 7.01 -3.44
N THR A 29 5.47 7.32 -2.15
CA THR A 29 6.50 7.85 -1.26
C THR A 29 6.38 7.20 0.12
N ALA A 30 7.44 7.31 0.93
CA ALA A 30 7.38 6.85 2.31
C ALA A 30 6.27 7.55 3.11
N MET A 31 6.07 8.86 2.90
CA MET A 31 5.03 9.63 3.58
C MET A 31 3.61 9.19 3.18
N ASP A 32 3.39 8.87 1.91
CA ASP A 32 2.13 8.31 1.42
C ASP A 32 1.85 6.94 2.06
N GLY A 33 2.87 6.07 2.12
CA GLY A 33 2.77 4.78 2.80
C GLY A 33 2.37 4.91 4.27
N VAL A 34 2.99 5.82 5.02
CA VAL A 34 2.64 6.07 6.43
C VAL A 34 1.19 6.55 6.56
N LYS A 35 0.73 7.47 5.70
CA LYS A 35 -0.67 7.94 5.71
C LYS A 35 -1.66 6.80 5.47
N LYS A 36 -1.37 5.91 4.52
CA LYS A 36 -2.20 4.73 4.21
C LYS A 36 -2.26 3.76 5.39
N CYS A 37 -1.12 3.46 6.00
CA CYS A 37 -1.07 2.59 7.18
C CYS A 37 -1.87 3.16 8.35
N LYS A 38 -1.74 4.46 8.65
CA LYS A 38 -2.53 5.11 9.71
C LYS A 38 -4.03 5.01 9.45
N ARG A 39 -4.45 5.32 8.22
CA ARG A 39 -5.86 5.20 7.82
C ARG A 39 -6.39 3.77 7.99
N TRP A 40 -5.58 2.74 7.75
CA TRP A 40 -5.98 1.34 7.96
C TRP A 40 -6.17 1.00 9.44
N MET A 41 -5.42 1.63 10.34
CA MET A 41 -5.54 1.42 11.78
C MET A 41 -6.65 2.28 12.42
N GLY A 42 -7.23 3.22 11.67
CA GLY A 42 -8.25 4.13 12.17
C GLY A 42 -7.70 5.39 12.86
N ASP A 43 -6.41 5.71 12.64
CA ASP A 43 -5.73 6.92 13.09
C ASP A 43 -6.03 8.16 12.22
#